data_AF-A0A7C1D7G8-F1
#
_entry.id   AF-A0A7C1D7G8-F1
#
_cell.length_a   1.000
_cell.length_b   1.000
_cell.length_c   1.000
_cell.angle_alpha   90.00
_cell.angle_beta   90.00
_cell.angle_gamma   90.00
#
_symmetry.space_group_name_H-M   'P 1'
#
loop_
_entity.id
_entity.type
_entity.pdbx_description
1 polymer ?
#
loop_
_entity_poly.entity_id
_entity_poly.type
_entity_poly.pdbx_seq_one_letter_code
_entity_poly.pdbx_strand_id
1 'polypeptide(L)'
;MGMVIHTGEAVVGNIGFEKKMDYTVIGTAVNFVFKLQSLCRQWPNSILISENTLTAVRNYLNDAEVKISEIENSFEATKVYRIETLSKSKNVRTHLKRKG
;
A
#
# COMPACT_ATOMS: atom_id res chain seq x y z
N MET A 1 8.07 -11.02 -4.60
CA MET A 1 8.14 -9.75 -3.84
C MET A 1 6.74 -9.42 -3.35
N GLY A 2 6.53 -9.03 -2.10
CA GLY A 2 5.22 -8.60 -1.59
C GLY A 2 5.23 -7.10 -1.27
N MET A 3 4.09 -6.44 -1.44
CA MET A 3 3.95 -5.01 -1.16
C MET A 3 2.84 -4.78 -0.14
N VAL A 4 3.03 -3.79 0.73
CA VAL A 4 2.03 -3.35 1.69
C VAL A 4 1.73 -1.88 1.51
N ILE A 5 0.45 -1.51 1.57
CA ILE A 5 0.01 -0.11 1.55
C ILE A 5 -0.92 0.14 2.73
N HIS A 6 -0.53 1.08 3.60
CA HIS A 6 -1.29 1.46 4.78
C HIS A 6 -1.52 2.97 4.80
N THR A 7 -2.70 3.37 5.27
CA THR A 7 -3.07 4.76 5.50
C THR A 7 -3.30 4.95 7.00
N GLY A 8 -2.50 5.83 7.61
CA GLY A 8 -2.57 6.12 9.03
C GLY A 8 -1.76 7.36 9.37
N GLU A 9 -1.93 7.85 10.60
CA GLU A 9 -1.23 9.04 11.08
C GLU A 9 0.26 8.74 11.34
N ALA A 10 1.11 9.69 10.95
CA ALA A 10 2.54 9.64 11.17
C ALA A 10 3.12 11.06 11.25
N VAL A 11 4.32 11.16 11.83
CA VAL A 11 5.09 12.40 11.87
C VAL A 11 6.14 12.36 10.76
N VAL A 12 6.23 13.43 9.98
CA VAL A 12 7.24 13.59 8.93
C VAL A 12 8.15 14.77 9.23
N GLY A 13 9.45 14.61 9.00
CA GLY A 13 10.41 15.70 9.17
C GLY A 13 11.87 15.25 9.13
N ASN A 14 12.77 16.19 9.43
CA ASN A 14 14.19 15.89 9.63
C ASN A 14 14.38 15.27 11.01
N ILE A 15 14.68 13.97 11.06
CA ILE A 15 14.89 13.21 12.30
C ILE A 15 16.35 12.76 12.35
N GLY A 16 16.99 12.92 13.52
CA GLY A 16 18.38 12.52 13.71
C GLY A 16 19.08 13.37 14.77
N PHE A 17 20.40 13.37 14.74
CA PHE A 17 21.23 14.23 15.58
C PHE A 17 22.04 15.18 14.70
N GLU A 18 22.67 16.19 15.30
CA GLU A 18 23.26 17.33 14.59
C GLU A 18 24.17 16.97 13.40
N LYS A 19 24.92 15.86 13.46
CA LYS A 19 25.82 15.42 12.39
C LYS A 19 25.20 14.45 11.38
N LYS A 20 23.98 13.98 11.63
CA LYS A 20 23.25 13.06 10.74
C LYS A 20 21.74 13.24 10.92
N MET A 21 21.13 13.94 9.97
CA MET A 21 19.70 14.19 9.88
C MET A 21 19.16 13.52 8.62
N ASP A 22 18.11 12.73 8.76
CA ASP A 22 17.40 12.09 7.65
C ASP A 22 15.97 12.64 7.57
N TYR A 23 15.53 13.09 6.39
CA TYR A 23 14.13 13.44 6.18
C TYR A 23 13.32 12.14 6.05
N THR A 24 12.52 11.84 7.07
CA THR A 24 11.89 10.54 7.21
C THR A 24 10.52 10.65 7.88
N VAL A 25 9.79 9.53 7.89
CA VAL A 25 8.50 9.38 8.54
C VAL A 25 8.65 8.42 9.72
N ILE A 26 8.09 8.78 10.87
CA ILE A 26 8.07 7.95 12.08
C ILE A 26 6.64 7.85 12.63
N GLY A 27 6.34 6.75 13.30
CA GLY A 27 5.07 6.57 14.01
C GLY A 27 4.49 5.18 13.91
N THR A 28 3.35 4.99 14.57
CA THR A 28 2.65 3.71 14.65
C THR A 28 2.26 3.19 13.27
N ALA A 29 1.83 4.06 12.34
CA ALA A 29 1.50 3.65 10.97
C ALA A 29 2.70 3.03 10.23
N VAL A 30 3.91 3.57 10.42
CA VAL A 30 5.14 3.03 9.80
C VAL A 30 5.49 1.66 10.40
N ASN A 31 5.37 1.53 11.72
CA ASN A 31 5.58 0.26 12.41
C ASN A 31 4.58 -0.80 11.96
N PHE A 32 3.31 -0.42 11.78
CA PHE A 32 2.27 -1.31 11.27
C PHE A 32 2.62 -1.86 9.88
N VAL A 33 3.08 -1.00 8.95
CA VAL A 33 3.53 -1.43 7.62
C VAL A 33 4.65 -2.46 7.70
N PHE A 34 5.68 -2.21 8.52
CA PHE A 34 6.80 -3.14 8.66
C PHE A 34 6.37 -4.51 9.21
N LYS A 35 5.47 -4.51 10.19
CA LYS A 35 4.92 -5.76 10.72
C LYS A 35 4.05 -6.48 9.70
N LEU A 36 3.17 -5.76 9.00
CA LEU A 36 2.31 -6.33 7.96
C LEU A 36 3.12 -6.85 6.75
N GLN A 37 4.26 -6.23 6.44
CA GLN A 37 5.18 -6.70 5.39
C GLN A 37 5.70 -8.11 5.69
N SER A 38 5.82 -8.48 6.97
CA SER A 38 6.22 -9.85 7.36
C SER A 38 5.17 -10.90 6.98
N LEU A 39 3.88 -10.53 6.97
CA LEU A 39 2.76 -11.38 6.56
C LEU A 39 2.76 -11.66 5.05
N CYS A 40 3.36 -10.79 4.23
CA CYS A 40 3.48 -11.01 2.79
C CYS A 40 4.26 -12.28 2.43
N ARG A 41 5.01 -12.89 3.37
CA ARG A 41 5.67 -14.19 3.15
C ARG A 41 4.67 -15.30 2.82
N GLN A 42 3.47 -15.23 3.38
CA GLN A 42 2.39 -16.20 3.13
C GLN A 42 1.70 -15.96 1.77
N TRP A 43 1.90 -14.77 1.19
CA TRP A 43 1.17 -14.30 0.01
C TRP A 43 2.16 -13.71 -1.02
N PRO A 44 3.00 -14.54 -1.66
CA PRO A 44 3.97 -14.05 -2.63
C PRO A 44 3.28 -13.36 -3.81
N ASN A 45 3.91 -12.29 -4.31
CA ASN A 45 3.42 -11.49 -5.45
C ASN A 45 2.05 -10.84 -5.25
N SER A 46 1.69 -10.58 -4.00
CA SER A 46 0.45 -9.88 -3.65
C SER A 46 0.72 -8.47 -3.13
N ILE A 47 -0.31 -7.62 -3.26
CA ILE A 47 -0.38 -6.33 -2.58
C ILE A 47 -1.36 -6.48 -1.43
N LEU A 48 -0.89 -6.25 -0.21
CA LEU A 48 -1.74 -6.18 0.97
C LEU A 48 -2.05 -4.73 1.28
N ILE A 49 -3.32 -4.43 1.54
CA ILE A 49 -3.78 -3.11 1.92
C ILE A 49 -4.59 -3.20 3.21
N SER A 50 -4.44 -2.21 4.09
CA SER A 50 -5.32 -2.12 5.27
C SER A 50 -6.71 -1.60 4.89
N GLU A 51 -7.68 -1.80 5.77
CA GLU A 51 -9.04 -1.25 5.64
C GLU A 51 -9.06 0.26 5.38
N ASN A 52 -8.21 1.01 6.10
CA ASN A 52 -8.07 2.47 5.90
C ASN A 52 -7.65 2.81 4.47
N THR A 53 -6.69 2.07 3.91
CA THR A 53 -6.24 2.27 2.53
C THR A 53 -7.36 1.90 1.56
N LEU A 54 -8.02 0.76 1.74
CA LEU A 54 -9.14 0.33 0.89
C LEU A 54 -10.25 1.40 0.87
N THR A 55 -10.56 1.98 2.03
CA THR A 55 -11.54 3.05 2.16
C THR A 55 -11.10 4.31 1.41
N ALA A 56 -9.84 4.71 1.57
CA ALA A 56 -9.30 5.91 0.92
C ALA A 56 -9.25 5.79 -0.61
N VAL A 57 -8.98 4.60 -1.14
CA VAL A 57 -8.85 4.38 -2.60
C VAL A 57 -10.09 3.78 -3.25
N ARG A 58 -11.17 3.54 -2.50
CA ARG A 58 -12.35 2.80 -2.96
C ARG A 58 -12.88 3.26 -4.32
N ASN A 59 -12.94 4.57 -4.52
CA ASN A 59 -13.42 5.17 -5.77
C ASN A 59 -12.54 4.85 -6.98
N TYR A 60 -11.22 4.70 -6.78
CA TYR A 60 -10.28 4.38 -7.85
C TYR A 60 -10.23 2.89 -8.18
N LEU A 61 -10.59 2.03 -7.24
CA LEU A 61 -10.60 0.58 -7.45
C LEU A 61 -11.82 0.10 -8.22
N ASN A 62 -12.91 0.87 -8.23
CA ASN A 62 -14.13 0.51 -8.98
C ASN A 62 -13.90 0.46 -10.50
N ASP A 63 -12.98 1.29 -11.02
CA ASP A 63 -12.64 1.33 -12.44
C ASP A 63 -11.46 0.41 -12.80
N ALA A 64 -10.89 -0.30 -11.82
CA ALA A 64 -9.75 -1.17 -12.01
C ALA A 64 -10.17 -2.64 -12.13
N GLU A 65 -9.57 -3.39 -13.06
CA GLU A 65 -9.72 -4.85 -13.16
C GLU A 65 -8.93 -5.57 -12.06
N VAL A 66 -9.35 -5.38 -10.81
CA VAL A 66 -8.71 -5.96 -9.63
C VAL A 66 -9.70 -6.80 -8.84
N LYS A 67 -9.20 -7.92 -8.32
CA LYS A 67 -9.92 -8.71 -7.33
C LYS A 67 -9.40 -8.36 -5.95
N ILE A 68 -10.31 -8.06 -5.03
CA ILE A 68 -10.00 -7.74 -3.64
C ILE A 68 -10.57 -8.87 -2.77
N SER A 69 -9.71 -9.49 -1.96
CA SER A 69 -10.13 -10.53 -1.01
C SER A 69 -9.66 -10.19 0.40
N GLU A 70 -10.57 -10.22 1.37
CA GLU A 70 -10.19 -10.12 2.79
C GLU A 70 -9.37 -11.33 3.22
N ILE A 71 -8.41 -11.14 4.12
CA ILE A 71 -7.66 -12.22 4.76
C ILE A 71 -8.41 -12.64 6.03
N GLU A 72 -8.52 -13.94 6.30
CA GLU A 72 -9.36 -14.52 7.37
C GLU A 72 -9.05 -14.05 8.80
N ASN A 73 -8.03 -13.21 9.02
CA ASN A 73 -7.72 -12.63 10.31
C ASN A 73 -7.40 -11.14 10.20
N SER A 74 -7.98 -10.35 11.11
CA SER A 74 -7.54 -8.98 11.32
C SER A 74 -6.11 -8.95 11.87
N PHE A 75 -5.35 -7.95 11.45
CA PHE A 75 -3.98 -7.73 11.90
C PHE A 75 -3.96 -6.50 12.81
N GLU A 76 -3.58 -6.68 14.08
CA GLU A 76 -3.63 -5.61 15.10
C GLU A 76 -5.00 -4.88 15.12
N ALA A 77 -6.08 -5.67 15.16
CA ALA A 77 -7.48 -5.21 15.09
C ALA A 77 -7.88 -4.45 13.81
N THR A 78 -7.02 -4.42 12.79
CA THR A 78 -7.29 -3.79 11.49
C THR A 78 -7.52 -4.87 10.44
N LYS A 79 -8.58 -4.78 9.64
CA LYS A 79 -8.78 -5.72 8.52
C LYS A 79 -7.75 -5.49 7.43
N VAL A 80 -7.32 -6.60 6.82
CA VAL A 80 -6.34 -6.60 5.73
C VAL A 80 -6.96 -7.25 4.51
N TYR A 81 -6.76 -6.60 3.37
CA TYR A 81 -7.24 -7.04 2.09
C TYR A 81 -6.07 -7.29 1.16
N ARG A 82 -6.22 -8.29 0.31
CA ARG A 82 -5.28 -8.64 -0.74
C ARG A 82 -5.83 -8.20 -2.08
N ILE A 83 -5.03 -7.45 -2.83
CA ILE A 83 -5.31 -7.10 -4.22
C ILE A 83 -4.60 -8.12 -5.12
N GLU A 84 -5.38 -8.77 -5.98
CA GLU A 84 -4.90 -9.61 -7.07
C GLU A 84 -5.23 -8.94 -8.40
N THR A 85 -4.23 -8.70 -9.25
CA THR A 85 -4.47 -8.24 -10.61
C THR A 85 -5.07 -9.37 -11.43
N LEU A 86 -6.22 -9.13 -12.06
CA LEU A 86 -6.77 -10.04 -13.05
C LEU A 86 -6.02 -9.77 -14.36
N SER A 87 -4.93 -10.52 -14.61
CA SER A 87 -4.16 -10.30 -15.85
C SER A 87 -5.00 -10.68 -17.08
N LYS A 88 -5.44 -9.67 -17.83
CA LYS A 88 -5.05 -9.45 -19.25
C LYS A 88 -5.48 -8.05 -19.72
N SER A 89 -4.69 -7.02 -19.42
CA SER A 89 -4.68 -5.82 -20.25
C SER A 89 -3.33 -5.69 -20.95
N LYS A 90 -3.31 -6.11 -22.22
CA LYS A 90 -2.30 -5.68 -23.19
C LYS A 90 -2.58 -4.21 -23.51
N ASN A 91 -1.54 -3.38 -23.44
CA ASN A 91 -1.47 -1.98 -23.89
C ASN A 91 -2.04 -0.91 -22.96
N VAL A 92 -1.16 -0.33 -22.14
CA VAL A 92 -1.22 1.12 -21.88
C VAL A 92 -0.28 1.79 -22.88
N ARG A 93 -0.79 2.06 -24.09
CA ARG A 93 -0.21 3.00 -25.06
C ARG A 93 -1.22 4.12 -25.28
N THR A 94 -1.19 5.14 -24.44
CA THR A 94 -1.96 6.41 -24.57
C THR A 94 -1.54 7.28 -23.37
N HIS A 95 -1.25 8.57 -23.43
CA HIS A 95 -1.31 9.58 -24.48
C HIS A 95 -0.38 10.74 -24.05
N LEU A 96 0.88 10.75 -24.48
CA LEU A 96 1.73 11.95 -24.45
C LEU A 96 1.91 12.43 -25.89
N LYS A 97 0.80 12.85 -26.50
CA LYS A 97 0.82 13.71 -27.68
C LYS A 97 0.81 15.16 -27.19
N ARG A 98 1.92 15.85 -27.46
CA ARG A 98 2.02 17.26 -27.87
C ARG A 98 1.17 18.30 -27.13
N LYS A 99 1.84 19.11 -26.32
CA LYS A 99 1.78 20.58 -26.40
C LYS A 99 3.24 21.02 -26.45
N GLY A 100 3.74 21.58 -27.55
CA GLY A 100 3.30 22.84 -28.13
C GLY A 100 4.46 23.79 -27.88
#